data_AF-A0A817N4A5-F1
#
_entry.id   AF-A0A817N4A5-F1
#
_cell.length_a   1.000
_cell.length_b   1.000
_cell.length_c   1.000
_cell.angle_alpha   90.00
_cell.angle_beta   90.00
_cell.angle_gamma   90.00
#
_symmetry.space_group_name_H-M   'P 1'
#
loop_
_entity.id
_entity.type
_entity.pdbx_description
1 polymer ?
#
loop_
_entity_poly.entity_id
_entity_poly.type
_entity_poly.pdbx_seq_one_letter_code
_entity_poly.pdbx_strand_id
1 'polypeptide(L)'
;MKPEEIDFQYPPNNETALHVATRNQHKEIIRTLLFYGAQRSLRNAHDQQAYQLAETDEIKDLFKRQKSSRFAFLHSRCKTTTLSQSKIKCESCSLVNDNTFYEWELVDRNASQKALRFRHELKPSTSMKEKELKQRLYSIKKGYINARLQDVSAVDGARICNYFKRALLQQDPYYIITAYTICQNFSELLNKDMARNVIHDLKNGCSKFSCDCLYSTEDGTKSITNILLHHPKFQKVSFKGEVYRGIVVPKNTLDHYKVGSYIITTTFLSTSKDPAVAQAFCDKGSANPTMHSFFCIYEILNDNRSGLDISKISEFEDENEVLILPYSAFLITKIEEGPETTNIYLKEHCLKHMFGNDGSQEYSIQSIMRPVELVRSSLLNNISEIVLQEDDGIRLRSKTMPALETNF
;
A
#
# COMPACT_ATOMS: atom_id res chain seq x y z
N MET A 1 -6.20 4.25 27.84
CA MET A 1 -6.47 2.79 27.85
C MET A 1 -5.39 2.12 27.02
N LYS A 2 -4.67 1.16 27.58
CA LYS A 2 -3.68 0.42 26.80
C LYS A 2 -4.42 -0.48 25.79
N PRO A 3 -3.92 -0.70 24.57
CA PRO A 3 -4.55 -1.62 23.62
C PRO A 3 -4.68 -3.06 24.15
N GLU A 4 -3.88 -3.43 25.16
CA GLU A 4 -3.98 -4.73 25.82
C GLU A 4 -5.22 -4.82 26.74
N GLU A 5 -5.74 -3.69 27.22
CA GLU A 5 -6.91 -3.62 28.10
C GLU A 5 -8.22 -3.62 27.30
N ILE A 6 -8.25 -3.01 26.11
CA ILE A 6 -9.48 -2.90 25.30
C ILE A 6 -9.90 -4.24 24.69
N ASP A 7 -8.92 -5.07 24.34
CA ASP A 7 -9.09 -6.39 23.74
C ASP A 7 -9.07 -7.52 24.79
N PHE A 8 -9.08 -7.19 26.08
CA PHE A 8 -9.01 -8.20 27.14
C PHE A 8 -10.23 -9.14 27.07
N GLN A 9 -9.97 -10.43 26.91
CA GLN A 9 -10.99 -11.48 26.88
C GLN A 9 -11.22 -11.99 28.31
N TYR A 10 -12.38 -11.70 28.89
CA TYR A 10 -12.72 -12.10 30.25
C TYR A 10 -13.21 -13.57 30.30
N PRO A 11 -12.54 -14.48 31.04
CA PRO A 11 -13.01 -15.85 31.24
C PRO A 11 -14.29 -15.93 32.10
N PRO A 12 -15.15 -16.94 31.94
CA PRO A 12 -14.95 -18.16 31.13
C PRO A 12 -15.35 -18.00 29.65
N ASN A 13 -16.09 -16.95 29.31
CA ASN A 13 -16.68 -16.82 27.97
C ASN A 13 -15.73 -16.19 26.93
N ASN A 14 -14.54 -15.76 27.33
CA ASN A 14 -13.56 -15.07 26.47
C ASN A 14 -14.14 -13.86 25.73
N GLU A 15 -15.05 -13.15 26.37
CA GLU A 15 -15.70 -11.98 25.78
C GLU A 15 -14.88 -10.73 26.02
N THR A 16 -14.76 -9.90 24.99
CA THR A 16 -14.20 -8.55 25.12
C THR A 16 -15.29 -7.55 25.48
N ALA A 17 -14.88 -6.35 25.91
CA ALA A 17 -15.81 -5.23 26.11
C ALA A 17 -16.68 -4.97 24.86
N LEU A 18 -16.13 -5.19 23.66
CA LEU A 18 -16.86 -5.02 22.40
C LEU A 18 -17.97 -6.06 22.22
N HIS A 19 -17.74 -7.32 22.60
CA HIS A 19 -18.79 -8.36 22.57
C HIS A 19 -19.95 -8.00 23.50
N VAL A 20 -19.64 -7.62 24.74
CA VAL A 20 -20.64 -7.28 25.75
C VAL A 20 -21.44 -6.04 25.33
N ALA A 21 -20.76 -4.99 24.85
CA ALA A 21 -21.44 -3.78 24.36
C ALA A 21 -22.37 -4.08 23.17
N THR A 22 -21.95 -4.98 22.28
CA THR A 22 -22.72 -5.35 21.08
C THR A 22 -23.96 -6.16 21.40
N ARG A 23 -23.84 -7.17 22.27
CA ARG A 23 -24.99 -7.94 22.75
C ARG A 23 -26.06 -7.06 23.38
N ASN A 24 -25.64 -6.08 24.18
CA ASN A 24 -26.54 -5.14 24.84
C ASN A 24 -26.96 -3.96 23.94
N GLN A 25 -26.63 -3.96 22.66
CA GLN A 25 -26.94 -2.90 21.69
C GLN A 25 -26.48 -1.48 22.12
N HIS A 26 -25.40 -1.37 22.89
CA HIS A 26 -24.88 -0.08 23.40
C HIS A 26 -24.10 0.69 22.32
N LYS A 27 -24.81 1.26 21.36
CA LYS A 27 -24.31 1.98 20.18
C LYS A 27 -23.11 2.90 20.44
N GLU A 28 -23.20 3.79 21.42
CA GLU A 28 -22.13 4.78 21.70
C GLU A 28 -20.87 4.14 22.30
N ILE A 29 -21.04 3.10 23.12
CA ILE A 29 -19.92 2.32 23.67
C ILE A 29 -19.24 1.55 22.53
N ILE A 30 -20.01 0.92 21.65
CA ILE A 30 -19.47 0.21 20.47
C ILE A 30 -18.67 1.16 19.60
N ARG A 31 -19.22 2.35 19.27
CA ARG A 31 -18.51 3.39 18.52
C ARG A 31 -17.21 3.79 19.19
N THR A 32 -17.24 4.00 20.50
CA THR A 32 -16.06 4.40 21.28
C THR A 32 -15.01 3.30 21.30
N LEU A 33 -15.40 2.04 21.49
CA LEU A 33 -14.49 0.90 21.46
C LEU A 33 -13.85 0.71 20.08
N LEU A 34 -14.66 0.75 19.01
CA LEU A 34 -14.16 0.67 17.63
C LEU A 34 -13.27 1.86 17.26
N PHE A 35 -13.60 3.05 17.78
CA PHE A 35 -12.80 4.26 17.64
C PHE A 35 -11.42 4.10 18.30
N TYR A 36 -11.38 3.55 19.52
CA TYR A 36 -10.12 3.24 20.23
C TYR A 36 -9.40 1.98 19.74
N GLY A 37 -9.95 1.32 18.71
CA GLY A 37 -9.28 0.22 18.02
C GLY A 37 -9.47 -1.16 18.63
N ALA A 38 -10.59 -1.38 19.32
CA ALA A 38 -11.02 -2.72 19.68
C ALA A 38 -11.08 -3.61 18.42
N GLN A 39 -10.51 -4.82 18.52
CA GLN A 39 -10.44 -5.75 17.39
C GLN A 39 -11.80 -6.35 17.07
N ARG A 40 -12.17 -6.31 15.79
CA ARG A 40 -13.46 -6.88 15.30
C ARG A 40 -13.40 -8.40 15.15
N SER A 41 -12.21 -8.92 14.85
CA SER A 41 -11.96 -10.33 14.51
C SER A 41 -11.80 -11.25 15.72
N LEU A 42 -11.72 -10.71 16.94
CA LEU A 42 -11.64 -11.55 18.14
C LEU A 42 -12.93 -12.36 18.32
N ARG A 43 -12.76 -13.63 18.67
CA ARG A 43 -13.86 -14.58 18.87
C ARG A 43 -14.00 -14.95 20.34
N ASN A 44 -15.23 -15.02 20.81
CA ASN A 44 -15.54 -15.50 22.16
C ASN A 44 -15.41 -17.03 22.27
N ALA A 45 -15.74 -17.61 23.43
CA ALA A 45 -15.71 -19.06 23.68
C ALA A 45 -16.69 -19.87 22.81
N HIS A 46 -17.63 -19.20 22.15
CA HIS A 46 -18.57 -19.80 21.19
C HIS A 46 -18.13 -19.63 19.73
N ASP A 47 -16.87 -19.22 19.50
CA ASP A 47 -16.31 -18.91 18.18
C ASP A 47 -17.03 -17.75 17.44
N GLN A 48 -17.75 -16.90 18.18
CA GLN A 48 -18.50 -15.77 17.64
C GLN A 48 -17.70 -14.47 17.74
N GLN A 49 -17.72 -13.67 16.67
CA GLN A 49 -17.24 -12.29 16.68
C GLN A 49 -18.29 -11.35 17.26
N ALA A 50 -17.85 -10.17 17.71
CA ALA A 50 -18.76 -9.17 18.28
C ALA A 50 -19.92 -8.81 17.34
N TYR A 51 -19.67 -8.65 16.03
CA TYR A 51 -20.72 -8.31 15.05
C TYR A 51 -21.84 -9.36 14.98
N GLN A 52 -21.53 -10.63 15.24
CA GLN A 52 -22.50 -11.74 15.20
C GLN A 52 -23.46 -11.72 16.38
N LEU A 53 -23.13 -10.95 17.43
CA LEU A 53 -23.99 -10.73 18.59
C LEU A 53 -24.93 -9.52 18.41
N ALA A 54 -24.87 -8.83 17.27
CA ALA A 54 -25.72 -7.69 16.98
C ALA A 54 -27.12 -8.15 16.54
N GLU A 55 -28.16 -7.75 17.25
CA GLU A 55 -29.55 -8.10 16.95
C GLU A 55 -30.13 -7.19 15.86
N THR A 56 -29.72 -5.93 15.82
CA THR A 56 -30.26 -4.93 14.88
C THR A 56 -29.27 -4.63 13.75
N ASP A 57 -29.81 -4.29 12.57
CA ASP A 57 -28.98 -3.89 11.44
C ASP A 57 -28.24 -2.57 11.70
N GLU A 58 -28.81 -1.69 12.54
CA GLU A 58 -28.15 -0.46 12.99
C GLU A 58 -26.83 -0.74 13.73
N ILE A 59 -26.78 -1.77 14.58
CA ILE A 59 -25.56 -2.13 15.27
C ILE A 59 -24.60 -2.87 14.33
N LYS A 60 -25.10 -3.76 13.45
CA LYS A 60 -24.26 -4.40 12.42
C LYS A 60 -23.58 -3.38 11.51
N ASP A 61 -24.27 -2.29 11.18
CA ASP A 61 -23.74 -1.21 10.35
C ASP A 61 -22.56 -0.46 10.99
N LEU A 62 -22.39 -0.52 12.33
CA LEU A 62 -21.22 0.04 13.00
C LEU A 62 -19.94 -0.76 12.73
N PHE A 63 -20.08 -2.05 12.41
CA PHE A 63 -18.96 -2.94 12.12
C PHE A 63 -18.50 -2.85 10.67
N LYS A 64 -19.40 -2.49 9.76
CA LYS A 64 -19.07 -2.24 8.36
C LYS A 64 -18.03 -1.15 8.26
N ARG A 65 -17.12 -1.27 7.29
CA ARG A 65 -16.21 -0.19 6.95
C ARG A 65 -17.06 1.05 6.67
N GLN A 66 -16.79 2.14 7.39
CA GLN A 66 -17.48 3.39 7.08
C GLN A 66 -17.21 3.69 5.62
N LYS A 67 -18.28 3.68 4.80
CA LYS A 67 -18.27 4.13 3.42
C LYS A 67 -18.11 5.64 3.42
N SER A 68 -17.00 6.12 3.97
CA SER A 68 -16.52 7.46 3.77
C SER A 68 -16.61 7.71 2.27
N SER A 69 -17.28 8.80 1.90
CA SER A 69 -17.46 9.23 0.51
C SER A 69 -16.12 9.32 -0.24
N ARG A 70 -14.98 9.23 0.45
CA ARG A 70 -13.60 9.34 -0.06
C ARG A 70 -13.05 8.23 -0.96
N PHE A 71 -13.66 7.04 -1.08
CA PHE A 71 -13.27 6.14 -2.18
C PHE A 71 -13.66 6.69 -3.57
N ALA A 72 -14.63 7.61 -3.64
CA ALA A 72 -14.59 8.58 -4.72
C ALA A 72 -13.48 9.54 -4.33
N PHE A 73 -12.36 9.53 -5.05
CA PHE A 73 -11.31 10.54 -4.97
C PHE A 73 -11.84 11.91 -5.40
N LEU A 74 -12.97 12.36 -4.86
CA LEU A 74 -13.39 13.74 -4.87
C LEU A 74 -12.41 14.44 -3.95
N HIS A 75 -11.31 14.95 -4.54
CA HIS A 75 -10.81 16.33 -4.59
C HIS A 75 -11.02 17.22 -3.34
N SER A 76 -11.44 16.64 -2.24
CA SER A 76 -11.58 17.24 -0.94
C SER A 76 -10.15 17.49 -0.56
N ARG A 77 -9.69 18.70 -0.91
CA ARG A 77 -8.43 19.29 -0.50
C ARG A 77 -8.20 18.76 0.90
N CYS A 78 -7.29 17.79 1.03
CA CYS A 78 -6.94 17.31 2.33
C CYS A 78 -6.54 18.57 3.08
N LYS A 79 -7.30 18.93 4.13
CA LYS A 79 -6.96 20.04 5.00
C LYS A 79 -5.71 19.71 5.83
N THR A 80 -4.80 18.90 5.30
CA THR A 80 -3.37 19.22 5.31
C THR A 80 -3.14 20.54 4.55
N THR A 81 -3.81 21.61 5.00
CA THR A 81 -3.34 22.97 4.92
C THR A 81 -1.89 22.93 5.34
N THR A 82 -0.99 23.35 4.45
CA THR A 82 0.31 23.89 4.87
C THR A 82 1.03 23.02 5.90
N LEU A 83 1.20 21.72 5.64
CA LEU A 83 2.48 21.13 6.01
C LEU A 83 3.51 22.08 5.41
N SER A 84 4.42 22.59 6.23
CA SER A 84 5.58 23.32 5.79
C SER A 84 6.10 22.61 4.55
N GLN A 85 5.77 23.14 3.37
CA GLN A 85 6.40 22.76 2.13
C GLN A 85 7.81 23.28 2.33
N SER A 86 8.63 22.53 3.06
CA SER A 86 10.08 22.60 2.94
C SER A 86 10.30 22.40 1.46
N LYS A 87 10.42 23.50 0.70
CA LYS A 87 10.40 23.60 -0.75
C LYS A 87 10.91 22.32 -1.39
N ILE A 88 10.03 21.37 -1.68
CA ILE A 88 10.42 20.14 -2.36
C ILE A 88 10.60 20.56 -3.81
N LYS A 89 11.81 21.02 -4.15
CA LYS A 89 12.20 21.51 -5.48
C LYS A 89 12.43 20.36 -6.46
N CYS A 90 11.60 19.33 -6.42
CA CYS A 90 11.67 18.28 -7.41
C CYS A 90 10.58 18.54 -8.45
N GLU A 91 10.97 18.99 -9.64
CA GLU A 91 10.05 19.18 -10.78
C GLU A 91 9.40 17.85 -11.20
N SER A 92 10.03 16.70 -10.91
CA SER A 92 9.38 15.40 -11.09
C SER A 92 8.29 15.13 -10.04
N CYS A 93 8.40 15.71 -8.83
CA CYS A 93 7.37 15.61 -7.78
C CYS A 93 6.19 16.56 -8.00
N SER A 94 6.32 17.66 -8.76
CA SER A 94 5.20 18.57 -9.00
C SER A 94 4.10 17.92 -9.87
N LEU A 95 4.48 17.03 -10.79
CA LEU A 95 3.54 16.21 -11.59
C LEU A 95 2.76 15.19 -10.75
N VAL A 96 3.32 14.81 -9.61
CA VAL A 96 2.73 13.92 -8.62
C VAL A 96 1.76 14.73 -7.74
N ASN A 97 2.05 16.01 -7.46
CA ASN A 97 1.26 16.85 -6.54
C ASN A 97 -0.18 17.17 -6.99
N ASP A 98 -0.53 16.96 -8.26
CA ASP A 98 -1.93 16.86 -8.66
C ASP A 98 -2.47 15.55 -8.07
N ASN A 99 -3.10 15.66 -6.89
CA ASN A 99 -3.55 14.54 -6.05
C ASN A 99 -4.62 13.63 -6.72
N THR A 100 -4.75 13.68 -8.04
CA THR A 100 -5.83 13.10 -8.82
C THR A 100 -5.48 11.73 -9.40
N PHE A 101 -4.22 11.26 -9.33
CA PHE A 101 -3.79 10.10 -10.14
C PHE A 101 -2.89 9.04 -9.45
N TYR A 102 -2.80 9.01 -8.12
CA TYR A 102 -1.93 8.03 -7.43
C TYR A 102 -2.44 6.60 -7.44
N GLU A 103 -3.73 6.37 -7.69
CA GLU A 103 -4.27 5.01 -7.62
C GLU A 103 -4.04 4.17 -8.87
N TRP A 104 -3.38 4.72 -9.90
CA TRP A 104 -3.54 4.12 -11.22
C TRP A 104 -2.36 3.32 -11.72
N GLU A 105 -2.80 2.31 -12.45
CA GLU A 105 -2.01 1.36 -13.16
C GLU A 105 -1.35 2.07 -14.33
N LEU A 106 -0.10 1.72 -14.60
CA LEU A 106 0.60 2.33 -15.73
C LEU A 106 0.21 1.58 -16.99
N VAL A 107 -0.54 2.25 -17.86
CA VAL A 107 -0.76 1.77 -19.22
C VAL A 107 0.53 2.00 -20.01
N ASP A 108 1.21 0.92 -20.40
CA ASP A 108 2.46 0.98 -21.13
C ASP A 108 2.59 -0.22 -22.07
N ARG A 109 3.14 0.00 -23.27
CA ARG A 109 3.37 -1.10 -24.22
C ARG A 109 4.36 -2.15 -23.69
N ASN A 110 5.27 -1.72 -22.83
CA ASN A 110 6.27 -2.54 -22.15
C ASN A 110 5.91 -2.76 -20.67
N ALA A 111 4.61 -2.66 -20.32
CA ALA A 111 4.15 -2.79 -18.95
C ALA A 111 4.60 -4.10 -18.29
N SER A 112 4.46 -5.22 -18.99
CA SER A 112 4.91 -6.53 -18.50
C SER A 112 6.40 -6.57 -18.19
N GLN A 113 7.25 -6.02 -19.07
CA GLN A 113 8.70 -5.97 -18.87
C GLN A 113 9.08 -5.09 -17.67
N LYS A 114 8.42 -3.93 -17.52
CA LYS A 114 8.62 -3.04 -16.37
C LYS A 114 8.20 -3.71 -15.07
N ALA A 115 7.04 -4.37 -15.06
CA ALA A 115 6.53 -5.11 -13.91
C ALA A 115 7.54 -6.19 -13.45
N LEU A 116 8.07 -6.95 -14.42
CA LEU A 116 9.07 -7.98 -14.19
C LEU A 116 10.37 -7.40 -13.64
N ARG A 117 10.85 -6.29 -14.21
CA ARG A 117 12.02 -5.56 -13.70
C ARG A 117 11.80 -5.13 -12.24
N PHE A 118 10.69 -4.48 -11.92
CA PHE A 118 10.40 -4.04 -10.55
C PHE A 118 10.35 -5.21 -9.57
N ARG A 119 9.70 -6.32 -9.94
CA ARG A 119 9.67 -7.53 -9.11
C ARG A 119 11.05 -8.16 -8.94
N HIS A 120 11.90 -8.11 -9.96
CA HIS A 120 13.27 -8.60 -9.87
C HIS A 120 14.15 -7.73 -8.95
N GLU A 121 13.97 -6.41 -8.98
CA GLU A 121 14.64 -5.49 -8.06
C GLU A 121 14.24 -5.73 -6.60
N LEU A 122 13.01 -6.20 -6.36
CA LEU A 122 12.57 -6.74 -5.07
C LEU A 122 13.14 -8.14 -4.87
N LYS A 123 14.47 -8.22 -4.67
CA LYS A 123 15.24 -9.46 -4.52
C LYS A 123 14.45 -10.53 -3.75
N PRO A 124 14.14 -11.68 -4.36
CA PRO A 124 13.51 -12.78 -3.65
C PRO A 124 14.48 -13.26 -2.58
N SER A 125 14.12 -13.07 -1.32
CA SER A 125 14.79 -13.80 -0.26
C SER A 125 14.22 -15.21 -0.29
N THR A 126 15.00 -16.14 -0.85
CA THR A 126 14.67 -17.56 -1.00
C THR A 126 14.23 -18.24 0.30
N SER A 127 14.49 -17.60 1.45
CA SER A 127 13.62 -17.70 2.61
C SER A 127 13.74 -16.40 3.40
N MET A 128 12.68 -15.59 3.47
CA MET A 128 12.64 -14.49 4.43
C MET A 128 12.63 -15.08 5.85
N LYS A 129 13.82 -15.27 6.41
CA LYS A 129 14.00 -15.82 7.76
C LYS A 129 13.50 -14.81 8.80
N GLU A 130 13.21 -15.30 10.00
CA GLU A 130 12.81 -14.48 11.15
C GLU A 130 13.72 -13.25 11.35
N LYS A 131 15.05 -13.42 11.25
CA LYS A 131 16.01 -12.32 11.37
C LYS A 131 15.80 -11.23 10.31
N GLU A 132 15.54 -11.63 9.07
CA GLU A 132 15.30 -10.69 7.97
C GLU A 132 13.95 -9.99 8.13
N LEU A 133 12.90 -10.73 8.50
CA LEU A 133 11.60 -10.15 8.80
C LEU A 133 11.71 -9.09 9.89
N LYS A 134 12.38 -9.40 11.01
CA LYS A 134 12.63 -8.45 12.10
C LYS A 134 13.36 -7.20 11.61
N GLN A 135 14.39 -7.34 10.79
CA GLN A 135 15.15 -6.22 10.23
C GLN A 135 14.28 -5.33 9.35
N ARG A 136 13.45 -5.92 8.48
CA ARG A 136 12.53 -5.18 7.61
C ARG A 136 11.44 -4.49 8.42
N LEU A 137 10.81 -5.18 9.37
CA LEU A 137 9.82 -4.59 10.28
C LEU A 137 10.38 -3.42 11.09
N TYR A 138 11.62 -3.55 11.57
CA TYR A 138 12.31 -2.47 12.27
C TYR A 138 12.57 -1.28 11.34
N SER A 139 13.03 -1.52 10.11
CA SER A 139 13.22 -0.47 9.10
C SER A 139 11.92 0.25 8.76
N ILE A 140 10.82 -0.49 8.55
CA ILE A 140 9.49 0.08 8.31
C ILE A 140 9.06 0.94 9.49
N LYS A 141 9.17 0.42 10.73
CA LYS A 141 8.78 1.17 11.92
C LYS A 141 9.60 2.45 12.09
N LYS A 142 10.93 2.35 12.01
CA LYS A 142 11.85 3.46 12.27
C LYS A 142 11.83 4.52 11.17
N GLY A 143 11.82 4.08 9.90
CA GLY A 143 11.92 4.96 8.74
C GLY A 143 10.56 5.46 8.27
N TYR A 144 9.64 4.55 7.98
CA TYR A 144 8.38 4.89 7.32
C TYR A 144 7.30 5.33 8.32
N ILE A 145 7.00 4.48 9.30
CA ILE A 145 5.90 4.72 10.24
C ILE A 145 6.14 5.99 11.07
N ASN A 146 7.33 6.15 11.64
CA ASN A 146 7.65 7.36 12.40
C ASN A 146 7.59 8.64 11.56
N ALA A 147 7.93 8.58 10.27
CA ALA A 147 7.92 9.75 9.39
C ALA A 147 6.52 10.11 8.86
N ARG A 148 5.65 9.11 8.64
CA ARG A 148 4.37 9.30 7.93
C ARG A 148 3.16 9.32 8.86
N LEU A 149 3.24 8.77 10.07
CA LEU A 149 2.08 8.77 10.98
C LEU A 149 1.69 10.14 11.52
N GLN A 150 2.53 11.16 11.37
CA GLN A 150 2.14 12.54 11.64
C GLN A 150 1.02 13.04 10.71
N ASP A 151 0.83 12.40 9.55
CA ASP A 151 -0.18 12.74 8.55
C ASP A 151 -1.52 12.02 8.78
N VAL A 152 -1.58 11.09 9.74
CA VAL A 152 -2.82 10.41 10.13
C VAL A 152 -3.33 10.93 11.47
N SER A 153 -4.60 10.66 11.78
CA SER A 153 -5.14 11.02 13.10
C SER A 153 -4.31 10.34 14.20
N ALA A 154 -4.12 11.00 15.35
CA ALA A 154 -3.35 10.43 16.46
C ALA A 154 -3.87 9.05 16.89
N VAL A 155 -5.19 8.84 16.78
CA VAL A 155 -5.86 7.57 17.09
C VAL A 155 -5.50 6.49 16.06
N ASP A 156 -5.61 6.79 14.77
CA ASP A 156 -5.20 5.86 13.71
C ASP A 156 -3.71 5.54 13.80
N GLY A 157 -2.88 6.56 14.05
CA GLY A 157 -1.43 6.41 14.20
C GLY A 157 -1.06 5.48 15.35
N ALA A 158 -1.74 5.61 16.50
CA ALA A 158 -1.54 4.71 17.62
C ALA A 158 -1.94 3.26 17.28
N ARG A 159 -3.05 3.06 16.57
CA ARG A 159 -3.49 1.72 16.12
C ARG A 159 -2.49 1.09 15.16
N ILE A 160 -2.06 1.83 14.13
CA ILE A 160 -1.07 1.36 13.16
C ILE A 160 0.25 1.02 13.87
N CYS A 161 0.73 1.89 14.75
CA CYS A 161 1.92 1.62 15.58
C CYS A 161 1.80 0.32 16.37
N ASN A 162 0.63 0.05 16.94
CA ASN A 162 0.39 -1.16 17.71
C ASN A 162 0.48 -2.43 16.83
N TYR A 163 -0.13 -2.43 15.64
CA TYR A 163 0.00 -3.57 14.72
C TYR A 163 1.44 -3.82 14.29
N PHE A 164 2.21 -2.78 13.97
CA PHE A 164 3.64 -2.95 13.67
C PHE A 164 4.46 -3.41 14.89
N LYS A 165 4.07 -3.00 16.11
CA LYS A 165 4.66 -3.52 17.35
C LYS A 165 4.34 -5.01 17.51
N ARG A 166 3.08 -5.43 17.32
CA ARG A 166 2.67 -6.85 17.37
C ARG A 166 3.37 -7.68 16.29
N ALA A 167 3.47 -7.16 15.06
CA ALA A 167 4.23 -7.76 13.97
C ALA A 167 5.69 -8.03 14.36
N LEU A 168 6.35 -7.07 15.03
CA LEU A 168 7.73 -7.22 15.47
C LEU A 168 7.91 -8.20 16.64
N LEU A 169 7.03 -8.13 17.65
CA LEU A 169 7.11 -8.96 18.84
C LEU A 169 6.76 -10.43 18.55
N GLN A 170 5.67 -10.65 17.82
CA GLN A 170 5.17 -11.99 17.50
C GLN A 170 5.74 -12.53 16.19
N GLN A 171 6.42 -11.68 15.41
CA GLN A 171 6.99 -12.04 14.11
C GLN A 171 5.93 -12.55 13.14
N ASP A 172 4.75 -11.94 13.21
CA ASP A 172 3.66 -12.24 12.32
C ASP A 172 3.45 -11.10 11.31
N PRO A 173 3.78 -11.31 10.02
CA PRO A 173 3.59 -10.31 9.00
C PRO A 173 2.11 -10.07 8.66
N TYR A 174 1.17 -10.93 9.10
CA TYR A 174 -0.26 -10.68 8.89
C TYR A 174 -0.73 -9.37 9.52
N TYR A 175 -0.11 -8.93 10.62
CA TYR A 175 -0.41 -7.64 11.23
C TYR A 175 -0.10 -6.44 10.31
N ILE A 176 0.74 -6.59 9.28
CA ILE A 176 0.95 -5.54 8.27
C ILE A 176 -0.33 -5.37 7.42
N ILE A 177 -0.95 -6.48 7.02
CA ILE A 177 -2.23 -6.47 6.28
C ILE A 177 -3.36 -5.95 7.16
N THR A 178 -3.38 -6.35 8.44
CA THR A 178 -4.37 -5.81 9.39
C THR A 178 -4.21 -4.30 9.55
N ALA A 179 -2.98 -3.80 9.66
CA ALA A 179 -2.72 -2.35 9.67
C ALA A 179 -3.15 -1.65 8.37
N TYR A 180 -2.94 -2.29 7.22
CA TYR A 180 -3.38 -1.79 5.91
C TYR A 180 -4.90 -1.69 5.82
N THR A 181 -5.63 -2.71 6.29
CA THR A 181 -7.09 -2.78 6.14
C THR A 181 -7.84 -1.94 7.16
N ILE A 182 -7.30 -1.75 8.37
CA ILE A 182 -8.02 -1.12 9.48
C ILE A 182 -8.30 0.37 9.29
N CYS A 183 -7.39 1.08 8.62
CA CYS A 183 -7.44 2.52 8.50
C CYS A 183 -7.29 2.92 7.04
N GLN A 184 -8.38 3.46 6.47
CA GLN A 184 -8.39 3.99 5.11
C GLN A 184 -7.28 5.04 4.89
N ASN A 185 -7.01 5.88 5.89
CA ASN A 185 -5.94 6.88 5.78
C ASN A 185 -4.55 6.23 5.59
N PHE A 186 -4.30 5.06 6.20
CA PHE A 186 -3.00 4.38 6.06
C PHE A 186 -2.86 3.67 4.72
N SER A 187 -3.89 2.96 4.25
CA SER A 187 -3.86 2.35 2.91
C SER A 187 -3.70 3.41 1.82
N GLU A 188 -4.43 4.54 1.93
CA GLU A 188 -4.31 5.67 1.02
C GLU A 188 -2.90 6.30 1.05
N LEU A 189 -2.36 6.54 2.26
CA LEU A 189 -1.03 7.11 2.43
C LEU A 189 0.06 6.20 1.86
N LEU A 190 -0.03 4.90 2.15
CA LEU A 190 0.91 3.89 1.66
C LEU A 190 0.85 3.79 0.13
N ASN A 191 -0.34 3.65 -0.44
CA ASN A 191 -0.52 3.57 -1.89
C ASN A 191 -0.06 4.85 -2.58
N LYS A 192 -0.32 6.03 -2.00
CA LYS A 192 0.17 7.31 -2.52
C LYS A 192 1.70 7.36 -2.58
N ASP A 193 2.37 6.96 -1.50
CA ASP A 193 3.83 6.96 -1.44
C ASP A 193 4.42 5.91 -2.42
N MET A 194 3.77 4.75 -2.56
CA MET A 194 4.17 3.72 -3.53
C MET A 194 4.08 4.21 -4.97
N ALA A 195 2.93 4.77 -5.37
CA ALA A 195 2.73 5.29 -6.71
C ALA A 195 3.75 6.38 -7.05
N ARG A 196 4.01 7.28 -6.10
CA ARG A 196 5.06 8.28 -6.21
C ARG A 196 6.43 7.63 -6.46
N ASN A 197 6.81 6.64 -5.66
CA ASN A 197 8.10 5.96 -5.81
C ASN A 197 8.26 5.30 -7.19
N VAL A 198 7.19 4.68 -7.72
CA VAL A 198 7.22 4.09 -9.06
C VAL A 198 7.37 5.15 -10.16
N ILE A 199 6.67 6.28 -10.06
CA ILE A 199 6.80 7.38 -11.04
C ILE A 199 8.24 7.91 -11.07
N HIS A 200 8.87 8.02 -9.89
CA HIS A 200 10.26 8.42 -9.77
C HIS A 200 11.22 7.42 -10.42
N ASP A 201 11.04 6.12 -10.15
CA ASP A 201 11.85 5.06 -10.75
C ASP A 201 11.72 5.04 -12.28
N LEU A 202 10.57 5.44 -12.84
CA LEU A 202 10.33 5.47 -14.29
C LEU A 202 10.86 6.72 -15.00
N LYS A 203 10.88 7.87 -14.32
CA LYS A 203 11.29 9.14 -14.95
C LYS A 203 12.81 9.35 -14.97
N ASN A 204 13.61 8.38 -14.48
CA ASN A 204 15.08 8.34 -14.54
C ASN A 204 15.84 9.59 -14.02
N GLY A 205 15.16 10.56 -13.43
CA GLY A 205 15.74 11.85 -13.02
C GLY A 205 15.87 12.05 -11.52
N CYS A 206 15.51 11.04 -10.71
CA CYS A 206 15.52 11.16 -9.25
C CYS A 206 16.08 9.91 -8.59
N SER A 207 16.97 10.12 -7.63
CA SER A 207 17.46 9.07 -6.73
C SER A 207 17.07 9.40 -5.29
N LYS A 208 17.13 8.40 -4.39
CA LYS A 208 16.94 8.61 -2.95
C LYS A 208 17.86 9.65 -2.32
N PHE A 209 19.01 9.90 -2.94
CA PHE A 209 19.99 10.89 -2.47
C PHE A 209 19.69 12.30 -2.97
N SER A 210 18.90 12.42 -4.05
CA SER A 210 18.56 13.68 -4.68
C SER A 210 17.09 14.07 -4.46
N CYS A 211 16.33 13.27 -3.69
CA CYS A 211 14.89 13.46 -3.49
C CYS A 211 14.45 13.08 -2.08
N ASP A 212 14.09 14.08 -1.28
CA ASP A 212 13.55 13.90 0.07
C ASP A 212 12.27 13.04 0.10
N CYS A 213 11.47 13.08 -0.98
CA CYS A 213 10.27 12.26 -1.13
C CYS A 213 10.58 10.76 -1.12
N LEU A 214 11.66 10.36 -1.80
CA LEU A 214 12.08 8.96 -1.88
C LEU A 214 12.79 8.53 -0.60
N TYR A 215 13.65 9.38 -0.06
CA TYR A 215 14.50 9.07 1.09
C TYR A 215 13.71 8.52 2.29
N SER A 216 12.52 9.08 2.56
CA SER A 216 11.70 8.69 3.71
C SER A 216 10.68 7.58 3.42
N THR A 217 10.39 7.27 2.15
CA THR A 217 9.25 6.39 1.78
C THR A 217 9.66 5.13 1.02
N GLU A 218 10.74 5.16 0.24
CA GLU A 218 11.13 4.08 -0.65
C GLU A 218 11.46 2.79 0.12
N ASP A 219 12.33 2.89 1.13
CA ASP A 219 12.75 1.71 1.90
C ASP A 219 11.57 1.05 2.63
N GLY A 220 10.63 1.85 3.15
CA GLY A 220 9.43 1.36 3.84
C GLY A 220 8.46 0.65 2.90
N THR A 221 8.10 1.32 1.81
CA THR A 221 7.18 0.79 0.80
C THR A 221 7.74 -0.47 0.12
N LYS A 222 9.03 -0.47 -0.25
CA LYS A 222 9.72 -1.64 -0.79
C LYS A 222 9.81 -2.76 0.24
N SER A 223 10.06 -2.46 1.51
CA SER A 223 10.10 -3.48 2.58
C SER A 223 8.74 -4.14 2.80
N ILE A 224 7.64 -3.37 2.85
CA ILE A 224 6.29 -3.92 2.96
C ILE A 224 6.00 -4.80 1.75
N THR A 225 6.22 -4.29 0.54
CA THR A 225 5.99 -5.05 -0.71
C THR A 225 6.80 -6.34 -0.76
N ASN A 226 8.08 -6.30 -0.35
CA ASN A 226 8.96 -7.46 -0.31
C ASN A 226 8.49 -8.51 0.70
N ILE A 227 8.02 -8.10 1.88
CA ILE A 227 7.43 -9.01 2.87
C ILE A 227 6.20 -9.72 2.27
N LEU A 228 5.29 -9.00 1.65
CA LEU A 228 4.07 -9.58 1.07
C LEU A 228 4.38 -10.53 -0.11
N LEU A 229 5.30 -10.15 -0.99
CA LEU A 229 5.69 -10.96 -2.15
C LEU A 229 6.45 -12.24 -1.77
N HIS A 230 7.29 -12.21 -0.74
CA HIS A 230 8.27 -13.29 -0.52
C HIS A 230 8.11 -14.04 0.80
N HIS A 231 7.41 -13.49 1.81
CA HIS A 231 7.30 -14.18 3.08
C HIS A 231 6.46 -15.48 2.94
N PRO A 232 6.91 -16.63 3.49
CA PRO A 232 6.23 -17.92 3.29
C PRO A 232 4.78 -17.98 3.79
N LYS A 233 4.44 -17.24 4.87
CA LYS A 233 3.05 -17.15 5.36
C LYS A 233 2.06 -16.67 4.30
N PHE A 234 2.48 -15.79 3.38
CA PHE A 234 1.60 -15.31 2.31
C PHE A 234 1.44 -16.30 1.16
N GLN A 235 2.29 -17.34 1.06
CA GLN A 235 2.07 -18.43 0.11
C GLN A 235 0.76 -19.19 0.41
N LYS A 236 0.40 -19.30 1.69
CA LYS A 236 -0.80 -20.02 2.15
C LYS A 236 -2.11 -19.30 1.82
N VAL A 237 -2.02 -18.00 1.56
CA VAL A 237 -3.16 -17.14 1.23
C VAL A 237 -3.03 -16.55 -0.17
N SER A 238 -2.21 -17.18 -1.01
CA SER A 238 -2.15 -16.85 -2.44
C SER A 238 -3.50 -17.13 -3.09
N PHE A 239 -3.95 -16.23 -3.95
CA PHE A 239 -5.26 -16.30 -4.59
C PHE A 239 -5.14 -16.51 -6.10
N LYS A 240 -6.05 -17.34 -6.64
CA LYS A 240 -6.28 -17.55 -8.07
C LYS A 240 -7.80 -17.52 -8.30
N GLY A 241 -8.24 -16.77 -9.31
CA GLY A 241 -9.65 -16.64 -9.64
C GLY A 241 -10.01 -15.23 -10.07
N GLU A 242 -11.32 -14.98 -10.15
CA GLU A 242 -11.88 -13.69 -10.50
C GLU A 242 -12.10 -12.82 -9.24
N VAL A 243 -11.78 -11.53 -9.35
CA VAL A 243 -12.06 -10.52 -8.33
C VAL A 243 -12.54 -9.23 -8.96
N TYR A 244 -13.25 -8.43 -8.16
CA TYR A 244 -13.97 -7.26 -8.60
C TYR A 244 -13.49 -6.01 -7.86
N ARG A 245 -13.45 -4.88 -8.56
CA ARG A 245 -13.14 -3.58 -7.96
C ARG A 245 -14.01 -2.50 -8.59
N GLY A 246 -14.81 -1.85 -7.76
CA GLY A 246 -15.52 -0.64 -8.15
C GLY A 246 -14.68 0.61 -7.91
N ILE A 247 -14.64 1.51 -8.89
CA ILE A 247 -13.84 2.74 -8.81
C ILE A 247 -14.57 3.88 -9.51
N VAL A 248 -14.36 5.12 -9.06
CA VAL A 248 -14.92 6.32 -9.69
C VAL A 248 -13.78 7.25 -10.08
N VAL A 249 -13.62 7.55 -11.37
CA VAL A 249 -12.54 8.43 -11.88
C VAL A 249 -13.04 9.47 -12.88
N PRO A 250 -12.24 10.50 -13.17
CA PRO A 250 -12.53 11.43 -14.25
C PRO A 250 -12.73 10.72 -15.59
N LYS A 251 -13.73 11.14 -16.36
CA LYS A 251 -14.15 10.51 -17.63
C LYS A 251 -13.02 10.42 -18.66
N ASN A 252 -12.13 11.41 -18.72
CA ASN A 252 -10.97 11.42 -19.62
C ASN A 252 -9.92 10.33 -19.30
N THR A 253 -10.01 9.68 -18.14
CA THR A 253 -9.12 8.56 -17.79
C THR A 253 -9.31 7.37 -18.73
N LEU A 254 -10.51 7.21 -19.31
CA LEU A 254 -10.84 6.16 -20.28
C LEU A 254 -10.01 6.18 -21.55
N ASP A 255 -9.56 7.36 -21.97
CA ASP A 255 -8.84 7.51 -23.24
C ASP A 255 -7.53 6.70 -23.27
N HIS A 256 -7.04 6.33 -22.08
CA HIS A 256 -5.85 5.50 -21.89
C HIS A 256 -6.14 4.00 -21.87
N TYR A 257 -7.38 3.55 -21.61
CA TYR A 257 -7.73 2.14 -21.55
C TYR A 257 -8.15 1.65 -22.94
N LYS A 258 -7.38 0.72 -23.49
CA LYS A 258 -7.66 0.14 -24.81
C LYS A 258 -7.55 -1.38 -24.72
N VAL A 259 -8.49 -2.08 -25.35
CA VAL A 259 -8.39 -3.53 -25.53
C VAL A 259 -7.05 -3.87 -26.20
N GLY A 260 -6.36 -4.88 -25.68
CA GLY A 260 -5.02 -5.26 -26.11
C GLY A 260 -3.88 -4.51 -25.41
N SER A 261 -4.17 -3.48 -24.62
CA SER A 261 -3.15 -2.76 -23.84
C SER A 261 -2.89 -3.44 -22.51
N TYR A 262 -1.65 -3.28 -22.02
CA TYR A 262 -1.22 -3.78 -20.73
C TYR A 262 -1.20 -2.68 -19.69
N ILE A 263 -1.56 -3.06 -18.47
CA ILE A 263 -1.51 -2.22 -17.29
C ILE A 263 -0.58 -2.84 -16.26
N ILE A 264 0.04 -2.02 -15.41
CA ILE A 264 0.80 -2.48 -14.23
C ILE A 264 0.24 -1.86 -12.98
N THR A 265 -0.06 -2.66 -11.96
CA THR A 265 -0.37 -2.13 -10.63
C THR A 265 0.87 -1.45 -10.03
N THR A 266 0.76 -0.21 -9.60
CA THR A 266 1.87 0.53 -8.96
C THR A 266 1.80 0.51 -7.44
N THR A 267 0.65 0.09 -6.91
CA THR A 267 0.26 0.11 -5.49
C THR A 267 -0.44 -1.20 -5.13
N PHE A 268 -0.90 -1.32 -3.89
CA PHE A 268 -1.81 -2.40 -3.52
C PHE A 268 -3.23 -2.08 -4.02
N LEU A 269 -3.86 -3.01 -4.74
CA LEU A 269 -5.26 -2.87 -5.11
C LEU A 269 -6.12 -3.78 -4.24
N SER A 270 -6.88 -3.17 -3.33
CA SER A 270 -7.99 -3.84 -2.67
C SER A 270 -9.08 -4.18 -3.69
N THR A 271 -9.46 -5.44 -3.73
CA THR A 271 -10.53 -6.01 -4.58
C THR A 271 -11.39 -6.94 -3.72
N SER A 272 -12.54 -7.38 -4.22
CA SER A 272 -13.42 -8.32 -3.51
C SER A 272 -13.72 -9.53 -4.38
N LYS A 273 -13.89 -10.70 -3.76
CA LYS A 273 -14.49 -11.87 -4.43
C LYS A 273 -16.01 -11.69 -4.63
N ASP A 274 -16.62 -10.76 -3.90
CA ASP A 274 -18.06 -10.46 -4.00
C ASP A 274 -18.28 -9.25 -4.91
N PRO A 275 -18.94 -9.43 -6.08
CA PRO A 275 -19.20 -8.32 -6.99
C PRO A 275 -20.11 -7.25 -6.37
N ALA A 276 -21.01 -7.61 -5.44
CA ALA A 276 -21.88 -6.64 -4.78
C ALA A 276 -21.10 -5.71 -3.84
N VAL A 277 -20.07 -6.24 -3.15
CA VAL A 277 -19.16 -5.43 -2.34
C VAL A 277 -18.40 -4.46 -3.23
N ALA A 278 -17.85 -4.93 -4.36
CA ALA A 278 -17.16 -4.06 -5.32
C ALA A 278 -18.09 -2.99 -5.92
N GLN A 279 -19.33 -3.36 -6.28
CA GLN A 279 -20.31 -2.44 -6.89
C GLN A 279 -20.68 -1.31 -5.94
N ALA A 280 -20.70 -1.57 -4.63
CA ALA A 280 -20.93 -0.54 -3.62
C ALA A 280 -19.85 0.56 -3.61
N PHE A 281 -18.72 0.36 -4.30
CA PHE A 281 -17.69 1.39 -4.53
C PHE A 281 -17.85 2.11 -5.89
N CYS A 282 -18.67 1.61 -6.82
CA CYS A 282 -19.09 2.31 -8.04
C CYS A 282 -20.20 3.33 -7.79
N ASP A 283 -21.07 3.06 -6.81
CA ASP A 283 -22.27 3.86 -6.54
C ASP A 283 -22.00 4.97 -5.55
N LYS A 284 -21.71 6.17 -6.07
CA LYS A 284 -21.62 7.36 -5.24
C LYS A 284 -22.29 8.59 -5.82
N GLY A 285 -23.41 8.44 -6.52
CA GLY A 285 -24.38 9.53 -6.73
C GLY A 285 -23.75 10.89 -7.03
N SER A 286 -22.64 10.92 -7.77
CA SER A 286 -21.84 12.12 -7.86
C SER A 286 -22.55 12.97 -8.89
N ALA A 287 -23.23 14.01 -8.42
CA ALA A 287 -23.72 15.11 -9.24
C ALA A 287 -22.61 15.79 -10.09
N ASN A 288 -21.38 15.27 -10.05
CA ASN A 288 -20.28 15.71 -10.88
C ASN A 288 -20.28 14.94 -12.22
N PRO A 289 -20.73 15.56 -13.32
CA PRO A 289 -20.78 14.92 -14.64
C PRO A 289 -19.39 14.61 -15.23
N THR A 290 -18.31 15.04 -14.58
CA THR A 290 -16.95 14.75 -15.02
C THR A 290 -16.40 13.43 -14.49
N MET A 291 -17.09 12.78 -13.54
CA MET A 291 -16.71 11.49 -12.99
C MET A 291 -17.48 10.37 -13.67
N HIS A 292 -16.83 9.22 -13.83
CA HIS A 292 -17.40 8.01 -14.43
C HIS A 292 -17.08 6.81 -13.53
N SER A 293 -18.04 5.90 -13.40
CA SER A 293 -17.88 4.69 -12.59
C SER A 293 -17.35 3.54 -13.43
N PHE A 294 -16.40 2.81 -12.86
CA PHE A 294 -15.73 1.66 -13.44
C PHE A 294 -15.95 0.45 -12.56
N PHE A 295 -16.21 -0.67 -13.23
CA PHE A 295 -16.26 -1.97 -12.59
C PHE A 295 -15.18 -2.85 -13.24
N CYS A 296 -14.05 -2.97 -12.56
CA CYS A 296 -12.92 -3.75 -13.04
C CYS A 296 -13.06 -5.21 -12.58
N ILE A 297 -12.92 -6.13 -13.52
CA ILE A 297 -13.00 -7.58 -13.33
C ILE A 297 -11.62 -8.16 -13.64
N TYR A 298 -10.92 -8.64 -12.62
CA TYR A 298 -9.56 -9.17 -12.75
C TYR A 298 -9.58 -10.71 -12.67
N GLU A 299 -9.04 -11.37 -13.69
CA GLU A 299 -8.73 -12.80 -13.67
C GLU A 299 -7.27 -13.00 -13.25
N ILE A 300 -7.06 -13.44 -12.01
CA ILE A 300 -5.74 -13.72 -11.43
C ILE A 300 -5.39 -15.19 -11.69
N LEU A 301 -4.29 -15.44 -12.42
CA LEU A 301 -3.81 -16.76 -12.81
C LEU A 301 -2.85 -17.36 -11.77
N ASN A 302 -2.25 -16.51 -10.93
CA ASN A 302 -1.39 -16.82 -9.79
C ASN A 302 0.03 -17.32 -10.13
N ASP A 303 0.55 -16.96 -11.29
CA ASP A 303 1.89 -17.43 -11.70
C ASP A 303 3.02 -16.86 -10.83
N ASN A 304 2.79 -15.73 -10.14
CA ASN A 304 3.80 -15.05 -9.33
C ASN A 304 3.23 -14.41 -8.04
N ARG A 305 2.23 -15.00 -7.38
CA ARG A 305 1.62 -14.42 -6.15
C ARG A 305 1.13 -12.98 -6.38
N SER A 306 0.37 -12.76 -7.44
CA SER A 306 -0.15 -11.42 -7.75
C SER A 306 -1.38 -11.05 -6.93
N GLY A 307 -2.10 -12.02 -6.37
CA GLY A 307 -3.23 -11.81 -5.46
C GLY A 307 -3.05 -12.54 -4.13
N LEU A 308 -3.48 -11.91 -3.04
CA LEU A 308 -3.58 -12.50 -1.71
C LEU A 308 -5.03 -12.49 -1.22
N ASP A 309 -5.59 -13.65 -0.88
CA ASP A 309 -6.88 -13.72 -0.18
C ASP A 309 -6.69 -13.31 1.28
N ILE A 310 -7.07 -12.08 1.59
CA ILE A 310 -6.92 -11.50 2.92
C ILE A 310 -8.24 -11.45 3.68
N SER A 311 -9.29 -12.13 3.20
CA SER A 311 -10.60 -12.17 3.85
C SER A 311 -10.56 -12.59 5.31
N LYS A 312 -9.62 -13.46 5.71
CA LYS A 312 -9.43 -13.91 7.11
C LYS A 312 -8.39 -13.11 7.90
N ILE A 313 -7.73 -12.14 7.26
CA ILE A 313 -6.66 -11.32 7.87
C ILE A 313 -7.09 -9.85 8.01
N SER A 314 -7.96 -9.40 7.11
CA SER A 314 -8.58 -8.09 7.11
C SER A 314 -9.41 -7.88 8.38
N GLU A 315 -9.50 -6.63 8.83
CA GLU A 315 -10.44 -6.25 9.89
C GLU A 315 -11.91 -6.28 9.44
N PHE A 316 -12.16 -6.48 8.14
CA PHE A 316 -13.48 -6.51 7.52
C PHE A 316 -13.64 -7.83 6.74
N GLU A 317 -13.88 -8.92 7.46
CA GLU A 317 -13.94 -10.27 6.87
C GLU A 317 -15.08 -10.42 5.85
N ASP A 318 -16.17 -9.67 6.03
CA ASP A 318 -17.36 -9.65 5.16
C ASP A 318 -17.10 -9.07 3.77
N GLU A 319 -16.05 -8.25 3.62
CA GLU A 319 -15.67 -7.68 2.33
C GLU A 319 -15.07 -8.73 1.38
N ASN A 320 -14.78 -9.94 1.85
CA ASN A 320 -14.17 -11.01 1.05
C ASN A 320 -12.93 -10.53 0.27
N GLU A 321 -12.13 -9.69 0.94
CA GLU A 321 -11.08 -8.89 0.29
C GLU A 321 -9.94 -9.75 -0.26
N VAL A 322 -9.56 -9.47 -1.51
CA VAL A 322 -8.34 -9.97 -2.15
C VAL A 322 -7.47 -8.77 -2.47
N LEU A 323 -6.22 -8.82 -2.03
CA LEU A 323 -5.24 -7.77 -2.27
C LEU A 323 -4.38 -8.12 -3.48
N ILE A 324 -4.53 -7.37 -4.58
CA ILE A 324 -3.61 -7.46 -5.71
C ILE A 324 -2.32 -6.71 -5.33
N LEU A 325 -1.19 -7.39 -5.46
CA LEU A 325 0.10 -6.84 -5.11
C LEU A 325 0.62 -5.90 -6.22
N PRO A 326 1.49 -4.94 -5.87
CA PRO A 326 2.16 -4.08 -6.83
C PRO A 326 2.96 -4.87 -7.85
N TYR A 327 3.22 -4.22 -8.96
CA TYR A 327 3.98 -4.74 -10.09
C TYR A 327 3.34 -6.01 -10.69
N SER A 328 2.01 -6.11 -10.62
CA SER A 328 1.23 -7.13 -11.31
C SER A 328 0.82 -6.57 -12.67
N ALA A 329 1.04 -7.34 -13.73
CA ALA A 329 0.69 -6.92 -15.08
C ALA A 329 -0.62 -7.59 -15.52
N PHE A 330 -1.53 -6.82 -16.11
CA PHE A 330 -2.77 -7.35 -16.68
C PHE A 330 -2.97 -6.85 -18.11
N LEU A 331 -3.56 -7.71 -18.93
CA LEU A 331 -4.02 -7.39 -20.28
C LEU A 331 -5.48 -6.97 -20.22
N ILE A 332 -5.81 -5.81 -20.81
CA ILE A 332 -7.21 -5.42 -21.01
C ILE A 332 -7.76 -6.26 -22.16
N THR A 333 -8.64 -7.19 -21.84
CA THR A 333 -9.21 -8.16 -22.80
C THR A 333 -10.51 -7.68 -23.42
N LYS A 334 -11.28 -6.89 -22.66
CA LYS A 334 -12.60 -6.41 -23.07
C LYS A 334 -12.97 -5.15 -22.30
N ILE A 335 -13.70 -4.24 -22.95
CA ILE A 335 -14.31 -3.06 -22.35
C ILE A 335 -15.78 -3.06 -22.78
N GLU A 336 -16.71 -2.97 -21.83
CA GLU A 336 -18.15 -2.83 -22.09
C GLU A 336 -18.65 -1.52 -21.51
N GLU A 337 -19.05 -0.60 -22.36
CA GLU A 337 -19.64 0.67 -21.95
C GLU A 337 -21.11 0.45 -21.60
N GLY A 338 -21.45 0.66 -20.34
CA GLY A 338 -22.84 0.73 -19.87
C GLY A 338 -23.30 2.18 -19.69
N PRO A 339 -24.61 2.40 -19.47
CA PRO A 339 -25.16 3.74 -19.27
C PRO A 339 -24.59 4.44 -18.03
N GLU A 340 -24.37 3.69 -16.95
CA GLU A 340 -23.92 4.22 -15.64
C GLU A 340 -22.52 3.74 -15.25
N THR A 341 -22.04 2.66 -15.84
CA THR A 341 -20.77 2.02 -15.44
C THR A 341 -20.12 1.38 -16.65
N THR A 342 -18.80 1.57 -16.77
CA THR A 342 -18.00 0.84 -17.76
C THR A 342 -17.33 -0.37 -17.11
N ASN A 343 -17.57 -1.55 -17.66
CA ASN A 343 -16.92 -2.77 -17.21
C ASN A 343 -15.60 -2.94 -17.95
N ILE A 344 -14.50 -3.16 -17.21
CA ILE A 344 -13.18 -3.43 -17.78
C ILE A 344 -12.76 -4.82 -17.36
N TYR A 345 -12.45 -5.69 -18.32
CA TYR A 345 -12.03 -7.06 -18.08
C TYR A 345 -10.53 -7.19 -18.25
N LEU A 346 -9.85 -7.63 -17.19
CA LEU A 346 -8.41 -7.66 -17.08
C LEU A 346 -7.94 -9.08 -16.79
N LYS A 347 -7.02 -9.60 -17.59
CA LYS A 347 -6.44 -10.95 -17.39
C LYS A 347 -4.99 -10.83 -16.99
N GLU A 348 -4.59 -11.48 -15.90
CA GLU A 348 -3.19 -11.47 -15.45
C GLU A 348 -2.28 -11.96 -16.58
N HIS A 349 -1.25 -11.19 -16.89
CA HIS A 349 -0.27 -11.55 -17.89
C HIS A 349 0.92 -12.24 -17.22
N CYS A 350 1.11 -13.52 -17.52
CA CYS A 350 2.20 -14.32 -16.97
C CYS A 350 3.57 -13.77 -17.41
N LEU A 351 4.38 -13.35 -16.44
CA LEU A 351 5.71 -12.79 -16.70
C LEU A 351 6.77 -13.85 -17.05
N LYS A 352 6.52 -15.15 -16.78
CA LYS A 352 7.52 -16.21 -16.95
C LYS A 352 7.80 -16.56 -18.41
N HIS A 353 6.81 -16.40 -19.29
CA HIS A 353 6.94 -16.77 -20.71
C HIS A 353 7.77 -15.77 -21.53
N MET A 354 8.14 -14.61 -20.98
CA MET A 354 8.93 -13.61 -21.71
C MET A 354 10.42 -13.94 -21.79
N PHE A 355 10.92 -14.80 -20.90
CA PHE A 355 12.28 -15.31 -20.94
C PHE A 355 12.21 -16.80 -21.23
N GLY A 356 12.20 -17.16 -22.52
CA GLY A 356 12.07 -18.54 -22.97
C GLY A 356 13.02 -19.49 -22.21
N ASN A 357 12.53 -20.68 -21.90
CA ASN A 357 13.31 -21.79 -21.36
C ASN A 357 14.41 -22.31 -22.33
N ASP A 358 14.57 -21.69 -23.50
CA ASP A 358 15.72 -21.93 -24.36
C ASP A 358 16.94 -21.29 -23.70
N GLY A 359 17.68 -22.12 -22.96
CA GLY A 359 18.96 -21.78 -22.32
C GLY A 359 20.08 -21.34 -23.28
N SER A 360 19.74 -20.82 -24.46
CA SER A 360 20.68 -20.38 -25.51
C SER A 360 20.61 -18.89 -25.82
N GLN A 361 19.67 -18.12 -25.25
CA GLN A 361 19.75 -16.66 -25.28
C GLN A 361 19.36 -16.08 -23.93
N GLU A 362 20.35 -15.95 -23.05
CA GLU A 362 20.35 -14.85 -22.10
C GLU A 362 20.23 -13.54 -22.91
N TYR A 363 18.99 -13.08 -23.15
CA TYR A 363 18.76 -11.65 -23.13
C TYR A 363 19.11 -11.22 -21.71
N SER A 364 20.41 -11.01 -21.48
CA SER A 364 20.90 -10.69 -20.15
C SER A 364 20.13 -9.47 -19.73
N ILE A 365 19.56 -9.51 -18.52
CA ILE A 365 18.85 -8.38 -17.92
C ILE A 365 19.71 -7.10 -18.02
N GLN A 366 21.05 -7.23 -18.13
CA GLN A 366 21.98 -6.13 -18.40
C GLN A 366 21.68 -5.41 -19.72
N SER A 367 21.23 -6.07 -20.78
CA SER A 367 20.86 -5.42 -22.05
C SER A 367 19.67 -4.46 -21.91
N ILE A 368 18.73 -4.76 -21.00
CA ILE A 368 17.62 -3.89 -20.62
C ILE A 368 18.07 -2.82 -19.60
N MET A 369 19.06 -3.14 -18.75
CA MET A 369 19.61 -2.24 -17.72
C MET A 369 20.70 -1.27 -18.21
N ARG A 370 21.28 -1.48 -19.40
CA ARG A 370 22.41 -0.69 -19.94
C ARG A 370 22.23 0.83 -19.92
N PRO A 371 21.05 1.42 -20.18
CA PRO A 371 20.90 2.88 -20.13
C PRO A 371 21.09 3.45 -18.71
N VAL A 372 20.80 2.66 -17.67
CA VAL A 372 20.83 3.13 -16.27
C VAL A 372 22.22 2.99 -15.66
N GLU A 373 22.94 1.90 -15.96
CA GLU A 373 24.30 1.71 -15.45
C GLU A 373 25.31 2.66 -16.10
N LEU A 374 25.19 2.96 -17.40
CA LEU A 374 26.04 3.95 -18.09
C LEU A 374 25.93 5.36 -17.47
N VAL A 375 24.72 5.76 -17.05
CA VAL A 375 24.49 7.03 -16.36
C VAL A 375 25.07 7.00 -14.93
N ARG A 376 24.92 5.87 -14.23
CA ARG A 376 25.45 5.70 -12.87
C ARG A 376 26.98 5.65 -12.83
N SER A 377 27.62 4.99 -13.79
CA SER A 377 29.09 4.94 -13.89
C SER A 377 29.67 6.28 -14.32
N SER A 378 29.01 7.02 -15.21
CA SER A 378 29.41 8.38 -15.60
C SER A 378 29.33 9.35 -14.41
N LEU A 379 28.28 9.27 -13.58
CA LEU A 379 28.16 10.09 -12.37
C LEU A 379 29.19 9.75 -11.29
N LEU A 380 29.48 8.45 -11.09
CA LEU A 380 30.50 8.03 -10.12
C LEU A 380 31.92 8.45 -10.55
N ASN A 381 32.22 8.39 -11.85
CA ASN A 381 33.51 8.85 -12.39
C ASN A 381 33.68 10.38 -12.24
N ASN A 382 32.60 11.15 -12.45
CA ASN A 382 32.64 12.61 -12.24
C ASN A 382 32.80 12.98 -10.76
N ILE A 383 32.25 12.20 -9.83
CA ILE A 383 32.44 12.43 -8.38
C ILE A 383 33.87 12.10 -7.96
N SER A 384 34.49 11.05 -8.50
CA SER A 384 35.90 10.75 -8.21
C SER A 384 36.87 11.80 -8.76
N GLU A 385 36.56 12.45 -9.90
CA GLU A 385 37.37 13.55 -10.42
C GLU A 385 37.25 14.82 -9.56
N ILE A 386 36.07 15.10 -8.99
CA ILE A 386 35.86 16.24 -8.08
C ILE A 386 36.59 16.04 -6.74
N VAL A 387 36.59 14.81 -6.21
CA VAL A 387 37.27 14.50 -4.94
C VAL A 387 38.80 14.51 -5.07
N LEU A 388 39.35 14.30 -6.28
CA LEU A 388 40.79 14.36 -6.52
C LEU A 388 41.34 15.77 -6.82
N GLN A 389 40.47 16.79 -6.94
CA GLN A 389 40.89 18.18 -7.18
C GLN A 389 40.90 19.07 -5.93
N GLU A 390 40.43 18.58 -4.76
CA GLU A 390 40.34 19.40 -3.53
C GLU A 390 41.46 19.18 -2.51
N ASP A 391 42.52 18.42 -2.82
CA ASP A 391 43.59 18.09 -1.86
C ASP A 391 44.80 19.05 -1.84
N ASP A 392 44.71 20.21 -2.50
CA ASP A 392 45.70 21.29 -2.36
C ASP A 392 45.15 22.48 -1.57
N GLY A 393 45.17 22.31 -0.24
CA GLY A 393 45.55 23.38 0.69
C GLY A 393 44.46 24.33 1.18
N ILE A 394 43.76 23.95 2.25
CA ILE A 394 43.15 24.92 3.18
C ILE A 394 43.44 24.54 4.63
N ARG A 395 44.36 25.27 5.27
CA ARG A 395 44.55 25.30 6.73
C ARG A 395 43.34 25.97 7.39
N LEU A 396 42.50 25.22 8.07
CA LEU A 396 41.49 25.77 8.99
C LEU A 396 42.03 25.85 10.42
N ARG A 397 42.08 27.08 10.95
CA ARG A 397 42.36 27.37 12.36
C ARG A 397 41.21 26.84 13.22
N SER A 398 41.52 26.03 14.22
CA SER A 398 40.58 25.60 15.27
C SER A 398 40.18 26.80 16.14
N LYS A 399 38.90 27.18 16.11
CA LYS A 399 38.26 27.97 17.17
C LYS A 399 37.64 26.99 18.18
N THR A 400 38.23 26.94 19.37
CA THR A 400 37.64 26.36 20.58
C THR A 400 36.41 27.18 20.99
N MET A 401 35.28 26.52 21.22
CA MET A 401 34.12 27.11 21.92
C MET A 401 34.23 26.85 23.42
N PRO A 402 33.77 27.79 24.29
CA PRO A 402 33.81 27.62 25.73
C PRO A 402 32.61 26.78 26.22
N ALA A 403 32.86 26.03 27.30
CA ALA A 403 31.89 25.22 28.00
C ALA A 403 30.81 26.09 28.68
N LEU A 404 29.55 25.65 28.60
CA LEU A 404 28.44 26.17 29.38
C LEU A 404 28.42 25.47 30.74
N GLU A 405 28.66 26.24 31.80
CA GLU A 405 28.41 25.85 33.18
C GLU A 405 26.90 25.89 33.46
N THR A 406 26.39 24.80 34.02
CA THR A 406 25.06 24.70 34.62
C THR A 406 25.13 25.13 36.08
N ASN A 407 24.32 26.12 36.47
CA ASN A 407 24.01 26.43 37.86
C ASN A 407 22.54 26.07 38.16
N PHE A 408 22.38 25.34 39.27
CA PHE A 408 21.19 24.87 39.99
C PHE A 408 20.42 23.67 39.44
#